data_AF-A0A1I7Y1P9-F1
#
_entry.id   AF-A0A1I7Y1P9-F1
#
_cell.length_a   1.000
_cell.length_b   1.000
_cell.length_c   1.000
_cell.angle_alpha   90.00
_cell.angle_beta   90.00
_cell.angle_gamma   90.00
#
_symmetry.space_group_name_H-M   'P 1'
#
loop_
_entity.id
_entity.type
_entity.pdbx_description
1 polymer ?
#
loop_
_entity_poly.entity_id
_entity_poly.type
_entity_poly.pdbx_seq_one_letter_code
_entity_poly.pdbx_strand_id
1 'polypeptide(L)'
;MHFEYDRQKLSYLETGLKIAFFVWTMQVLGAFFDKRWFAPHLEIARSVLVLIYYTVLAFDHIGVKTHRVFVMTVFAMSGLMWIGYLIQQQIEKMKVKPEDHDSSKNKQVAINVISSSAFATSVELPHKEGPFAGKL
;
A
#
# COMPACT_ATOMS: atom_id res chain seq x y z
N MET A 1 10.63 -43.73 18.52
CA MET A 1 11.99 -43.22 18.23
C MET A 1 12.19 -42.83 16.75
N HIS A 2 11.17 -42.31 16.04
CA HIS A 2 11.30 -41.85 14.64
C HIS A 2 11.50 -40.32 14.53
N PHE A 3 11.19 -39.57 15.61
CA PHE A 3 11.28 -38.11 15.65
C PHE A 3 12.70 -37.56 15.87
N GLU A 4 13.60 -38.34 16.48
CA GLU A 4 14.96 -37.89 16.79
C GLU A 4 15.92 -38.03 15.60
N TYR A 5 15.67 -38.97 14.69
CA TYR A 5 16.57 -39.23 13.56
C TYR A 5 16.39 -38.24 12.39
N ASP A 6 15.20 -37.63 12.25
CA ASP A 6 14.91 -36.69 11.16
C ASP A 6 15.41 -35.26 11.46
N ARG A 7 15.73 -34.96 12.74
CA ARG A 7 16.21 -33.65 13.17
C ARG A 7 17.61 -33.32 12.64
N GLN A 8 18.46 -34.32 12.46
CA GLN A 8 19.84 -34.13 11.98
C GLN A 8 19.95 -34.02 10.45
N LYS A 9 18.93 -34.45 9.70
CA LYS A 9 18.90 -34.34 8.22
C LYS A 9 18.26 -33.07 7.70
N LEU A 10 17.57 -32.32 8.56
CA LEU A 10 16.98 -31.04 8.16
C LEU A 10 18.07 -29.98 8.10
N SER A 11 18.52 -29.67 6.88
CA SER A 11 19.56 -28.68 6.66
C SER A 11 19.18 -27.37 7.37
N TYR A 12 20.08 -26.81 8.19
CA TYR A 12 19.84 -25.55 8.92
C TYR A 12 19.36 -24.43 8.00
N LEU A 13 19.78 -24.46 6.73
CA LEU A 13 19.31 -23.56 5.67
C LEU A 13 17.82 -23.74 5.34
N GLU A 14 17.34 -24.98 5.20
CA GLU A 14 15.94 -25.25 4.92
C GLU A 14 15.05 -24.84 6.10
N THR A 15 15.55 -25.05 7.33
CA THR A 15 14.87 -24.63 8.55
C THR A 15 14.82 -23.11 8.67
N GLY A 16 15.95 -22.43 8.46
CA GLY A 16 16.02 -20.96 8.48
C GLY A 16 15.13 -20.32 7.42
N LEU A 17 15.08 -20.90 6.22
CA LEU A 17 14.23 -20.41 5.14
C LEU A 17 12.74 -20.59 5.44
N LYS A 18 12.33 -21.72 6.04
CA LYS A 18 10.95 -21.93 6.50
C LYS A 18 10.55 -20.92 7.58
N ILE A 19 11.44 -20.63 8.53
CA ILE A 19 11.20 -19.63 9.59
C ILE A 19 11.12 -18.22 8.98
N ALA A 20 12.04 -17.86 8.09
CA ALA A 20 12.01 -16.58 7.40
C ALA A 20 10.71 -16.39 6.60
N PHE A 21 10.30 -17.44 5.87
CA PHE A 21 9.03 -17.46 5.15
C PHE A 21 7.82 -17.32 6.09
N PHE A 22 7.86 -17.98 7.25
CA PHE A 22 6.80 -17.89 8.26
C PHE A 22 6.68 -16.48 8.85
N VAL A 23 7.79 -15.87 9.27
CA VAL A 23 7.81 -14.50 9.80
C VAL A 23 7.35 -13.51 8.75
N TRP A 24 7.82 -13.65 7.51
CA TRP A 24 7.38 -12.83 6.39
C TRP A 24 5.87 -12.96 6.16
N THR A 25 5.35 -14.18 6.16
CA THR A 25 3.90 -14.43 5.99
C THR A 25 3.09 -13.81 7.12
N MET A 26 3.55 -13.89 8.37
CA MET A 26 2.89 -13.24 9.50
C MET A 26 2.90 -11.71 9.40
N GLN A 27 3.99 -11.11 8.91
CA GLN A 27 4.05 -9.67 8.64
C GLN A 27 3.08 -9.25 7.53
N VAL A 28 2.99 -10.05 6.46
CA VAL A 28 2.05 -9.81 5.34
C VAL A 28 0.60 -9.89 5.85
N LEU A 29 0.26 -10.92 6.63
CA LEU A 29 -1.07 -11.07 7.23
C LEU A 29 -1.39 -9.90 8.18
N GLY A 30 -0.44 -9.48 9.00
CA GLY A 30 -0.60 -8.31 9.86
C GLY A 30 -0.88 -7.03 9.06
N ALA A 31 -0.12 -6.78 7.99
CA ALA A 31 -0.33 -5.65 7.10
C ALA A 31 -1.68 -5.72 6.36
N PHE A 32 -2.17 -6.94 6.08
CA PHE A 32 -3.47 -7.19 5.46
C PHE A 32 -4.63 -6.79 6.38
N PHE A 33 -4.57 -7.21 7.66
CA PHE A 33 -5.58 -6.85 8.65
C PHE A 33 -5.57 -5.36 9.01
N ASP A 34 -4.40 -4.73 8.96
CA ASP A 34 -4.25 -3.28 9.18
C ASP A 34 -4.65 -2.43 7.95
N LYS A 35 -5.18 -3.08 6.90
CA LYS A 35 -5.67 -2.46 5.65
C LYS A 35 -4.70 -1.44 5.06
N ARG A 36 -3.41 -1.67 5.26
CA ARG A 36 -2.38 -0.66 4.97
C ARG A 36 -2.16 -0.59 3.46
N TRP A 37 -1.85 0.59 2.94
CA TRP A 37 -1.74 0.80 1.49
C TRP A 37 -0.68 -0.10 0.80
N PHE A 38 0.29 -0.60 1.57
CA PHE A 38 1.36 -1.46 1.11
C PHE A 38 1.03 -2.96 1.20
N ALA A 39 -0.11 -3.33 1.80
CA ALA A 39 -0.58 -4.72 1.88
C ALA A 39 -0.61 -5.43 0.51
N PRO A 40 -1.17 -4.86 -0.57
CA PRO A 40 -1.15 -5.53 -1.88
C PRO A 40 0.27 -5.73 -2.44
N HIS A 41 1.21 -4.82 -2.14
CA HIS A 41 2.60 -4.95 -2.59
C HIS A 41 3.33 -6.08 -1.84
N LEU A 42 3.07 -6.22 -0.54
CA LEU A 42 3.62 -7.29 0.30
C LEU A 42 3.12 -8.68 -0.12
N GLU A 43 1.84 -8.78 -0.53
CA GLU A 43 1.25 -10.03 -0.98
C GLU A 43 1.80 -10.48 -2.35
N ILE A 44 2.06 -9.52 -3.25
CA ILE A 44 2.77 -9.80 -4.51
C ILE A 44 4.20 -10.26 -4.22
N ALA A 45 4.93 -9.58 -3.33
CA ALA A 45 6.28 -9.97 -2.94
C ALA A 45 6.31 -11.38 -2.33
N ARG A 46 5.34 -11.73 -1.47
CA ARG A 46 5.17 -13.07 -0.90
C ARG A 46 4.96 -14.11 -2.00
N SER A 47 4.08 -13.82 -2.96
CA SER A 47 3.76 -14.72 -4.06
C SER A 47 4.97 -14.97 -4.98
N VAL A 48 5.71 -13.92 -5.31
CA VAL A 48 6.95 -14.01 -6.11
C VAL A 48 8.03 -14.82 -5.39
N LEU A 49 8.24 -14.58 -4.09
CA LEU A 49 9.22 -15.31 -3.30
C LEU A 49 8.95 -16.83 -3.30
N VAL A 50 7.69 -17.22 -3.11
CA VAL A 50 7.27 -18.63 -3.14
C VAL A 50 7.48 -19.24 -4.52
N LEU A 51 7.13 -18.52 -5.59
CA LEU A 51 7.36 -19.00 -6.95
C LEU A 51 8.84 -19.19 -7.24
N ILE A 52 9.70 -18.24 -6.87
CA ILE A 52 11.16 -18.35 -7.06
C ILE A 52 11.69 -19.55 -6.29
N TYR A 53 11.31 -19.69 -5.02
CA TYR A 53 11.76 -20.81 -4.17
C TYR A 53 11.39 -22.16 -4.79
N TYR A 54 10.13 -22.36 -5.18
CA TYR A 54 9.70 -23.63 -5.75
C TYR A 54 10.23 -23.87 -7.17
N THR A 55 10.50 -22.81 -7.94
CA THR A 55 11.16 -22.92 -9.24
C THR A 55 12.60 -23.42 -9.08
N VAL A 56 13.38 -22.84 -8.16
CA VAL A 56 14.72 -23.34 -7.83
C VAL A 56 14.66 -24.80 -7.36
N LEU A 57 13.68 -25.13 -6.52
CA LEU A 57 13.47 -26.49 -6.01
C LEU A 57 12.97 -27.49 -7.08
N ALA A 58 12.46 -27.00 -8.21
CA ALA A 58 12.03 -27.81 -9.35
C ALA A 58 13.17 -28.08 -10.34
N PHE A 59 14.17 -27.20 -10.40
CA PHE A 59 15.41 -27.40 -11.16
C PHE A 59 16.44 -28.25 -10.41
N ASP A 60 16.31 -28.38 -9.09
CA ASP A 60 17.10 -29.32 -8.29
C ASP A 60 16.73 -30.78 -8.63
N HIS A 61 17.69 -31.69 -8.51
CA HIS A 61 17.62 -33.10 -8.94
C HIS A 61 16.49 -33.90 -8.25
N ILE A 62 15.94 -33.33 -7.16
CA ILE A 62 14.76 -33.80 -6.46
C ILE A 62 13.54 -33.39 -7.28
N GLY A 63 13.19 -34.25 -8.25
CA GLY A 63 12.17 -34.01 -9.26
C GLY A 63 10.83 -33.46 -8.77
N VAL A 64 10.05 -32.99 -9.73
CA VAL A 64 8.80 -32.25 -9.54
C VAL A 64 7.75 -33.10 -8.79
N LYS A 65 7.65 -32.93 -7.47
CA LYS A 65 6.61 -33.56 -6.65
C LYS A 65 5.28 -32.82 -6.83
N THR A 66 4.17 -33.55 -6.99
CA THR A 66 2.83 -32.99 -7.25
C THR A 66 2.41 -31.91 -6.24
N HIS A 67 2.72 -32.08 -4.95
CA HIS A 67 2.39 -31.07 -3.93
C HIS A 67 3.09 -29.73 -4.16
N ARG A 68 4.29 -29.73 -4.77
CA ARG A 68 5.06 -28.50 -5.07
C ARG A 68 4.41 -27.71 -6.19
N VAL A 69 3.98 -28.41 -7.24
CA VAL A 69 3.27 -27.82 -8.39
C VAL A 69 1.95 -27.21 -7.93
N PHE A 70 1.21 -27.91 -7.06
CA PHE A 70 -0.04 -27.40 -6.49
C PHE A 70 0.18 -26.09 -5.70
N VAL A 71 1.22 -26.02 -4.88
CA VAL A 71 1.54 -24.78 -4.14
C VAL A 71 1.92 -23.66 -5.12
N MET A 72 2.73 -23.96 -6.14
CA MET A 72 3.08 -22.95 -7.16
C MET A 72 1.84 -22.40 -7.88
N THR A 73 0.89 -23.25 -8.28
CA THR A 73 -0.30 -22.78 -9.02
C THR A 73 -1.21 -21.92 -8.16
N VAL A 74 -1.44 -22.29 -6.90
CA VAL A 74 -2.25 -21.49 -5.97
C VAL A 74 -1.63 -20.10 -5.75
N PHE A 75 -0.32 -20.04 -5.54
CA PHE A 75 0.37 -18.77 -5.34
C PHE A 75 0.51 -17.94 -6.62
N ALA A 76 0.63 -18.57 -7.79
CA ALA A 76 0.56 -17.88 -9.07
C ALA A 76 -0.81 -17.21 -9.29
N MET A 77 -1.90 -17.93 -9.00
CA MET A 77 -3.25 -17.38 -9.10
C MET A 77 -3.48 -16.22 -8.12
N SER A 78 -3.01 -16.35 -6.87
CA SER A 78 -3.05 -15.24 -5.91
C SER A 78 -2.28 -14.02 -6.42
N GLY A 79 -1.04 -14.22 -6.88
CA GLY A 79 -0.21 -13.14 -7.41
C GLY A 79 -0.87 -12.43 -8.61
N LEU A 80 -1.42 -13.19 -9.55
CA LEU A 80 -2.15 -12.64 -10.70
C LEU A 80 -3.37 -11.82 -10.28
N MET A 81 -4.16 -12.31 -9.32
CA MET A 81 -5.31 -11.59 -8.80
C MET A 81 -4.92 -10.22 -8.21
N TRP A 82 -3.85 -10.18 -7.41
CA TRP A 82 -3.37 -8.92 -6.81
C TRP A 82 -2.74 -7.97 -7.82
N ILE A 83 -2.02 -8.49 -8.81
CA ILE A 83 -1.51 -7.68 -9.93
C ILE A 83 -2.68 -7.06 -10.70
N GLY A 84 -3.71 -7.86 -11.03
CA GLY A 84 -4.92 -7.38 -11.68
C GLY A 84 -5.65 -6.31 -10.87
N TYR A 85 -5.76 -6.50 -9.55
CA TYR A 85 -6.34 -5.52 -8.63
C TYR A 85 -5.58 -4.19 -8.63
N LEU A 86 -4.24 -4.23 -8.61
CA LEU A 86 -3.42 -3.01 -8.69
C LEU A 86 -3.59 -2.30 -10.03
N ILE A 87 -3.65 -3.05 -11.14
CA ILE A 87 -3.88 -2.47 -12.48
C ILE A 87 -5.25 -1.79 -12.53
N GLN A 88 -6.30 -2.43 -12.01
CA GLN A 88 -7.64 -1.83 -11.93
C GLN A 88 -7.63 -0.54 -11.11
N GLN A 89 -6.98 -0.52 -9.94
CA GLN A 89 -6.84 0.70 -9.15
C GLN A 89 -6.13 1.82 -9.93
N GLN A 90 -5.11 1.50 -10.73
CA GLN A 90 -4.42 2.51 -11.54
C GLN A 90 -5.33 3.05 -12.65
N ILE A 91 -6.10 2.18 -13.30
CA ILE A 91 -7.07 2.58 -14.33
C ILE A 91 -8.16 3.47 -13.73
N GLU A 92 -8.71 3.12 -12.56
CA GLU A 92 -9.71 3.95 -11.87
C GLU A 92 -9.15 5.31 -11.46
N LYS A 93 -7.92 5.35 -10.92
CA LYS A 93 -7.24 6.61 -10.60
C LYS A 93 -7.02 7.49 -11.83
N MET A 94 -6.69 6.89 -12.98
CA MET A 94 -6.56 7.62 -14.25
C MET A 94 -7.92 8.10 -14.77
N LYS A 95 -8.98 7.29 -14.65
CA LYS A 95 -10.34 7.62 -15.09
C LYS A 95 -10.98 8.75 -14.26
N VAL A 96 -10.63 8.87 -12.98
CA VAL A 96 -11.09 9.97 -12.09
C VAL A 96 -10.28 11.26 -12.31
N LYS A 97 -9.17 11.21 -13.05
CA LYS A 97 -8.29 12.35 -13.30
C LYS A 97 -8.51 13.14 -14.63
N PRO A 98 -9.74 13.51 -15.05
CA PRO A 98 -9.90 14.58 -16.04
C PRO A 98 -10.26 15.98 -15.51
N GLU A 99 -10.85 16.18 -14.30
CA GLU A 99 -11.40 17.54 -13.97
C GLU A 99 -11.12 18.12 -12.57
N ASP A 100 -10.77 17.33 -11.55
CA ASP A 100 -10.84 17.88 -10.17
C ASP A 100 -9.58 18.63 -9.71
N HIS A 101 -8.43 18.43 -10.38
CA HIS A 101 -7.19 19.07 -9.97
C HIS A 101 -7.10 20.55 -10.38
N ASP A 102 -7.86 20.96 -11.41
CA ASP A 102 -8.00 22.34 -11.85
C ASP A 102 -9.14 23.04 -11.09
N SER A 103 -10.23 22.32 -10.82
CA SER A 103 -11.35 22.80 -9.98
C SER A 103 -10.92 23.08 -8.53
N SER A 104 -10.13 22.19 -7.92
CA SER A 104 -9.62 22.37 -6.55
C SER A 104 -8.59 23.50 -6.44
N LYS A 105 -7.70 23.64 -7.42
CA LYS A 105 -6.78 24.79 -7.50
C LYS A 105 -7.52 26.11 -7.70
N ASN A 106 -8.48 26.17 -8.62
CA ASN A 106 -9.29 27.37 -8.83
C ASN A 106 -10.14 27.72 -7.61
N LYS A 107 -10.68 26.73 -6.88
CA LYS A 107 -11.38 26.96 -5.61
C LYS A 107 -10.45 27.51 -4.54
N GLN A 108 -9.24 26.95 -4.37
CA GLN A 108 -8.24 27.49 -3.43
C GLN A 108 -7.79 28.91 -3.81
N VAL A 109 -7.55 29.17 -5.09
CA VAL A 109 -7.17 30.50 -5.58
C VAL A 109 -8.31 31.49 -5.29
N ALA A 110 -9.55 31.15 -5.63
CA ALA A 110 -10.72 32.00 -5.37
C ALA A 110 -10.90 32.32 -3.89
N ILE A 111 -10.76 31.32 -2.99
CA ILE A 111 -10.85 31.53 -1.55
C ILE A 111 -9.74 32.48 -1.07
N ASN A 112 -8.52 32.34 -1.59
CA ASN A 112 -7.41 33.21 -1.22
C ASN A 112 -7.61 34.66 -1.71
N VAL A 113 -8.17 34.85 -2.92
CA VAL A 113 -8.48 36.20 -3.44
C VAL A 113 -9.59 36.87 -2.63
N ILE A 114 -10.63 36.12 -2.24
CA ILE A 114 -11.73 36.62 -1.40
C ILE A 114 -11.23 36.99 0.00
N SER A 115 -10.35 36.18 0.59
CA SER A 115 -9.75 36.50 1.89
C SER A 115 -8.87 37.75 1.82
N SER A 116 -8.10 37.92 0.73
CA SER A 116 -7.25 39.09 0.55
C SER A 116 -8.06 40.37 0.25
N SER A 117 -9.17 40.27 -0.49
CA SER A 117 -10.04 41.41 -0.76
C SER A 117 -10.85 41.81 0.46
N ALA A 118 -11.38 40.85 1.24
CA ALA A 118 -12.04 41.12 2.50
C ALA A 118 -11.09 41.77 3.52
N PHE A 119 -9.84 41.30 3.58
CA PHE A 119 -8.82 41.90 4.43
C PHE A 119 -8.49 43.35 3.99
N ALA A 120 -8.34 43.60 2.70
CA ALA A 120 -8.13 44.96 2.17
C ALA A 120 -9.32 45.89 2.46
N THR A 121 -10.56 45.41 2.29
CA THR A 121 -11.76 46.18 2.62
C THR A 121 -11.89 46.47 4.12
N SER A 122 -11.41 45.58 4.99
CA SER A 122 -11.36 45.86 6.45
C SER A 122 -10.27 46.86 6.85
N VAL A 123 -9.20 46.99 6.05
CA VAL A 123 -8.14 47.98 6.28
C VAL A 123 -8.53 49.37 5.78
N GLU A 124 -9.47 49.46 4.83
CA GLU A 124 -9.91 50.73 4.23
C GLU A 124 -11.17 51.34 4.88
N LEU A 125 -11.66 50.82 6.02
CA LEU A 125 -12.74 51.49 6.75
C LEU A 125 -12.23 52.83 7.31
N PRO A 126 -12.76 53.98 6.84
CA PRO A 126 -12.37 55.27 7.37
C PRO A 126 -12.87 55.39 8.81
N HIS A 127 -12.00 55.85 9.69
CA HIS A 127 -12.33 56.33 11.02
C HIS A 127 -13.39 57.44 10.89
N LYS A 128 -14.68 57.08 10.96
CA LYS A 128 -15.76 58.04 11.18
C LYS A 128 -15.82 58.31 12.69
N GLU A 129 -15.14 59.36 13.12
CA GLU A 129 -15.40 59.97 14.42
C GLU A 129 -16.87 60.41 14.49
N GLY A 130 -17.62 59.86 15.45
CA GLY A 130 -18.99 60.25 15.73
C GLY A 130 -19.05 61.60 16.44
N PRO A 131 -20.14 62.38 16.27
CA PRO A 131 -20.26 63.73 16.81
C PRO A 131 -20.72 63.70 18.27
N PHE A 132 -19.94 63.14 19.20
CA PHE A 132 -20.21 63.25 20.64
C PHE A 132 -18.90 63.23 21.43
N ALA A 133 -18.18 64.35 21.38
CA ALA A 133 -17.09 64.64 22.31
C ALA A 133 -17.38 65.95 23.04
N GLY A 134 -17.60 65.85 24.36
CA GLY A 134 -17.23 66.88 25.33
C GLY A 134 -18.20 68.06 25.57
N LYS A 135 -19.19 67.85 26.44
CA LYS A 135 -19.62 68.87 27.41
C LYS A 135 -19.50 68.26 28.80
N LEU A 136 -18.49 68.71 29.55
CA LEU A 136 -18.42 68.78 31.01
C LEU A 136 -17.22 69.68 31.37
#